data_AF-A0A536HTV8-F1
#
_entry.id   AF-A0A536HTV8-F1
#
_cell.length_a   1.000
_cell.length_b   1.000
_cell.length_c   1.000
_cell.angle_alpha   90.00
_cell.angle_beta   90.00
_cell.angle_gamma   90.00
#
_symmetry.space_group_name_H-M   'P 1'
#
loop_
_entity.id
_entity.type
_entity.pdbx_description
1 polymer ?
#
loop_
_entity_poly.entity_id
_entity_poly.type
_entity_poly.pdbx_seq_one_letter_code
_entity_poly.pdbx_strand_id
1 'polypeptide(L)' 'MRVLPPPPTPREEVADEWHGERVIDPYRWLEDTDSERTRAWTEAQNARTRAVLDALPQRRHFSARLRE' A
#
# COMPACT_ATOMS: atom_id res chain seq x y z
N MET A 1 -5.21 20.34 -3.41
CA MET A 1 -4.82 19.13 -4.18
C MET A 1 -5.81 18.04 -3.84
N ARG A 2 -6.55 17.49 -4.82
CA ARG A 2 -7.51 16.41 -4.55
C ARG A 2 -6.77 15.09 -4.51
N VAL A 3 -6.80 14.40 -3.38
CA VAL A 3 -6.20 13.07 -3.23
C VAL A 3 -7.20 12.02 -3.72
N LEU A 4 -6.77 11.13 -4.61
CA LEU A 4 -7.59 10.02 -5.08
C LEU A 4 -7.91 9.06 -3.91
N PRO A 5 -9.07 8.38 -3.93
CA PRO A 5 -9.35 7.33 -2.95
C PRO A 5 -8.27 6.24 -2.99
N PRO A 6 -8.03 5.52 -1.87
CA PRO A 6 -7.10 4.40 -1.87
C PRO A 6 -7.56 3.31 -2.84
N PRO A 7 -6.62 2.56 -3.45
CA PRO A 7 -6.96 1.34 -4.17
C PRO A 7 -7.79 0.40 -3.29
N PRO A 8 -8.83 -0.26 -3.85
CA PRO A 8 -9.58 -1.28 -3.14
C PRO A 8 -8.65 -2.37 -2.59
N THR A 9 -8.87 -2.75 -1.33
CA THR A 9 -8.12 -3.83 -0.67
C THR A 9 -9.13 -4.86 -0.22
N PRO A 10 -9.34 -5.94 -0.99
CA PRO A 10 -10.32 -6.97 -0.64
C PRO A 10 -10.01 -7.58 0.72
N ARG A 11 -11.06 -7.79 1.50
CA ARG A 11 -11.02 -8.47 2.79
C ARG A 11 -11.43 -9.92 2.59
N GLU A 12 -10.70 -10.83 3.23
CA GLU A 12 -11.01 -12.26 3.21
C GLU A 12 -11.27 -12.74 4.63
N GLU A 13 -12.17 -13.71 4.83
CA GLU A 13 -12.43 -14.24 6.17
C GLU A 13 -11.41 -15.32 6.52
N VAL A 14 -10.23 -14.85 6.84
CA VAL A 14 -9.09 -15.68 7.18
C VAL A 14 -8.81 -15.48 8.67
N ALA A 15 -8.85 -16.57 9.44
CA ALA A 15 -8.74 -16.52 10.90
C ALA A 15 -7.88 -17.64 11.45
N ASP A 16 -7.21 -17.37 12.57
CA ASP A 16 -6.46 -18.33 13.37
C ASP A 16 -7.03 -18.39 14.78
N GLU A 17 -6.74 -19.47 15.51
CA GLU A 17 -7.04 -19.59 16.94
C GLU A 17 -5.76 -19.58 17.76
N TRP A 18 -5.68 -18.66 18.71
CA TRP A 18 -4.54 -18.49 19.60
C TRP A 18 -5.02 -18.54 21.05
N HIS A 19 -4.62 -19.56 21.80
CA HIS A 19 -5.04 -19.75 23.20
C HIS A 19 -6.57 -19.75 23.41
N GLY A 20 -7.31 -20.26 22.43
CA GLY A 20 -8.78 -20.27 22.44
C GLY A 20 -9.42 -18.97 21.97
N GLU A 21 -8.64 -17.95 21.60
CA GLU A 21 -9.13 -16.69 21.02
C GLU A 21 -9.06 -16.72 19.49
N ARG A 22 -10.17 -16.33 18.83
CA ARG A 22 -10.24 -16.24 17.37
C ARG A 22 -9.68 -14.91 16.88
N VAL A 23 -8.61 -14.94 16.11
CA VAL A 23 -7.94 -13.76 15.52
C VAL A 23 -8.19 -13.73 14.02
N ILE A 24 -8.84 -12.69 13.52
CA ILE A 24 -9.15 -12.53 12.08
C ILE A 24 -8.07 -11.65 11.44
N ASP A 25 -7.40 -12.19 10.42
CA ASP A 25 -6.48 -11.44 9.57
C ASP A 25 -7.02 -11.35 8.13
N PRO A 26 -7.82 -10.31 7.82
CA PRO A 26 -8.49 -10.22 6.54
C PRO A 26 -7.59 -9.86 5.37
N TYR A 27 -6.31 -9.58 5.63
CA TYR A 27 -5.34 -9.15 4.62
C TYR A 27 -4.14 -10.09 4.53
N ARG A 28 -4.22 -11.30 5.10
CA ARG A 28 -3.18 -12.34 5.01
C ARG A 28 -2.68 -12.59 3.59
N TRP A 29 -3.54 -12.42 2.59
CA TRP A 29 -3.15 -12.54 1.18
C TRP A 29 -2.02 -11.58 0.76
N LEU A 30 -1.82 -10.44 1.45
CA LEU A 30 -0.72 -9.51 1.21
C LEU A 30 0.64 -10.04 1.69
N GLU A 31 0.67 -11.09 2.51
CA GLU A 31 1.92 -11.71 2.97
C GLU A 31 2.66 -12.45 1.84
N ASP A 32 1.94 -12.94 0.83
CA ASP A 32 2.54 -13.50 -0.38
C ASP A 32 2.99 -12.38 -1.33
N THR A 33 4.20 -11.91 -1.10
CA THR A 33 4.83 -10.82 -1.87
C THR A 33 5.17 -11.19 -3.31
N ASP A 34 5.22 -12.49 -3.63
CA ASP A 34 5.52 -12.98 -4.97
C ASP A 34 4.27 -13.20 -5.83
N SER A 35 3.09 -13.24 -5.21
CA SER A 35 1.83 -13.32 -5.94
C SER A 35 1.62 -12.13 -6.88
N GLU A 36 1.05 -12.41 -8.06
CA GLU A 36 0.64 -11.35 -9.01
C GLU A 36 -0.34 -10.37 -8.36
N ARG A 37 -1.20 -10.87 -7.47
CA ARG A 37 -2.21 -10.07 -6.76
C ARG A 37 -1.57 -9.03 -5.83
N THR A 38 -0.60 -9.43 -5.00
CA THR A 38 0.10 -8.51 -4.08
C THR A 38 0.96 -7.51 -4.85
N ARG A 39 1.60 -7.93 -5.94
CA ARG A 39 2.34 -7.03 -6.84
C ARG A 39 1.41 -5.99 -7.48
N ALA A 40 0.26 -6.41 -8.00
CA ALA A 40 -0.73 -5.49 -8.59
C ALA A 40 -1.28 -4.49 -7.56
N TRP A 41 -1.57 -4.95 -6.33
CA TRP A 41 -2.00 -4.07 -5.24
C TRP A 41 -0.91 -3.06 -4.85
N THR A 42 0.34 -3.52 -4.75
CA THR A 42 1.50 -2.67 -4.43
C THR A 42 1.68 -1.58 -5.47
N GLU A 43 1.58 -1.93 -6.77
CA GLU A 43 1.69 -0.96 -7.85
C GLU A 43 0.56 0.09 -7.79
N ALA A 44 -0.68 -0.33 -7.50
CA ALA A 44 -1.79 0.61 -7.35
C ALA A 44 -1.58 1.58 -6.16
N GLN A 45 -1.04 1.10 -5.04
CA GLN A 45 -0.72 1.95 -3.89
C GLN A 45 0.43 2.91 -4.21
N ASN A 46 1.46 2.43 -4.91
CA ASN A 46 2.57 3.25 -5.38
C ASN A 46 2.09 4.34 -6.32
N ALA A 47 1.26 4.01 -7.32
CA ALA A 47 0.71 4.97 -8.27
C ALA A 47 -0.06 6.10 -7.57
N ARG A 48 -0.92 5.76 -6.60
CA ARG A 48 -1.62 6.77 -5.79
C ARG A 48 -0.63 7.65 -5.02
N THR A 49 0.37 7.04 -4.39
CA THR A 49 1.38 7.77 -3.62
C THR A 49 2.20 8.70 -4.50
N ARG A 50 2.62 8.25 -5.68
CA ARG A 50 3.33 9.07 -6.67
C ARG A 50 2.49 10.23 -7.16
N ALA A 51 1.21 10.02 -7.45
CA ALA A 51 0.31 11.09 -7.85
C ALA A 51 0.23 12.23 -6.80
N VAL A 52 0.29 11.88 -5.51
CA VAL A 52 0.32 12.87 -4.43
C VAL A 52 1.69 13.54 -4.32
N LEU A 53 2.77 12.75 -4.22
CA LEU A 53 4.09 13.29 -3.94
C LEU A 53 4.67 14.08 -5.12
N ASP A 54 4.44 13.63 -6.35
CA ASP A 54 5.00 14.27 -7.54
C ASP A 54 4.31 15.59 -7.89
N ALA A 55 3.10 15.80 -7.37
CA ALA A 55 2.40 17.07 -7.46
C ALA A 55 2.94 18.13 -6.48
N LEU A 56 3.82 17.78 -5.54
CA LEU A 56 4.43 18.73 -4.60
C LEU A 56 5.65 19.43 -5.24
N PRO A 57 5.59 20.75 -5.49
CA PRO A 57 6.71 21.47 -6.12
C PRO A 57 8.01 21.38 -5.32
N GLN A 58 7.91 21.33 -3.99
CA GLN A 58 9.04 21.26 -3.06
C GLN A 58 9.84 19.95 -3.20
N ARG A 59 9.21 18.87 -3.68
CA ARG A 59 9.88 17.57 -3.88
C ARG A 59 11.07 17.69 -4.83
N ARG A 60 10.93 18.50 -5.89
CA ARG A 60 12.03 18.74 -6.84
C ARG A 60 13.21 19.46 -6.19
N HIS A 61 12.92 20.50 -5.39
CA HIS A 61 13.94 21.25 -4.67
C HIS A 61 14.75 20.36 -3.71
N PHE A 62 14.07 19.62 -2.84
CA PHE A 62 14.76 18.75 -1.87
C PHE A 62 15.47 17.57 -2.54
N SER A 63 14.91 17.01 -3.61
CA SER A 63 15.54 15.93 -4.36
C SER A 63 16.83 16.35 -5.06
N ALA A 64 16.99 17.62 -5.45
CA ALA A 64 18.23 18.15 -6.01
C ALA A 64 19.31 18.26 -4.92
N ARG A 65 18.97 18.91 -3.80
CA ARG A 65 19.88 19.12 -2.66
C ARG A 65 20.43 17.85 -2.04
N LEU A 66 19.67 16.75 -2.06
CA LEU A 66 20.11 15.46 -1.50
C LEU A 66 21.07 14.69 -2.42
N ARG A 67 21.24 15.10 -3.68
CA ARG A 67 22.13 14.44 -4.65
C ARG A 67 23.47 15.16 -4.84
N GLU A 68 23.64 16.30 -4.18
CA GLU A 68 24.90 17.02 -4.06
C GLU A 68 25.81 16.32 -3.03
#